data_AF-A0A0K0G9P8-F1
#
_entry.id   AF-A0A0K0G9P8-F1
#
_cell.length_a   1.000
_cell.length_b   1.000
_cell.length_c   1.000
_cell.angle_alpha   90.00
_cell.angle_beta   90.00
_cell.angle_gamma   90.00
#
_symmetry.space_group_name_H-M   'P 1'
#
loop_
_entity.id
_entity.type
_entity.pdbx_description
1 polymer ?
#
loop_
_entity_poly.entity_id
_entity_poly.type
_entity_poly.pdbx_seq_one_letter_code
_entity_poly.pdbx_strand_id
1 'polypeptide(L)'
;MLTNALIMVAIIFAVNVVYVSLMTIRMILTLKGRTYIAAFVSMFEVVMYIVGLGLVLDNLNQIQNIIAYAIGYGTGLIIGSIIEEKLALGYITVNVISSNPDLKFTKRIRDKGFGVTSWSSYGMDGDRLTMQILTPRKYELRLYEVIKEIDPKAFIISYEPKRIHGGFWVKQVRKGRLFNPKKKEATQQKQTTTTNTDVQVKPEKEQ
;
A
#
# COMPACT_ATOMS: atom_id res chain seq x y z
N MET A 1 7.47 -22.57 42.28
CA MET A 1 6.01 -22.33 42.17
C MET A 1 5.70 -21.04 41.41
N LEU A 2 6.20 -19.87 41.83
CA LEU A 2 6.01 -18.58 41.14
C LEU A 2 6.55 -18.52 39.69
N THR A 3 7.68 -19.17 39.41
CA THR A 3 8.27 -19.21 38.06
C THR A 3 7.33 -19.85 37.04
N ASN A 4 6.62 -20.91 37.44
CA ASN A 4 5.69 -21.61 36.55
C ASN A 4 4.45 -20.76 36.26
N ALA A 5 3.98 -19.98 37.25
CA ALA A 5 2.86 -19.06 37.06
C ALA A 5 3.23 -17.90 36.11
N LEU A 6 4.42 -17.29 36.29
CA LEU A 6 4.91 -16.24 35.39
C LEU A 6 5.12 -16.74 33.96
N ILE A 7 5.68 -17.95 33.80
CA ILE A 7 5.82 -18.59 32.48
C ILE A 7 4.45 -18.80 31.83
N MET A 8 3.46 -19.25 32.60
CA MET A 8 2.10 -19.48 32.09
C MET A 8 1.42 -18.18 31.65
N VAL A 9 1.53 -17.12 32.45
CA VAL A 9 1.05 -15.76 32.11
C VAL A 9 1.71 -15.27 30.82
N ALA A 10 3.03 -15.44 30.68
CA ALA A 10 3.77 -15.03 29.49
C ALA A 10 3.34 -15.81 28.23
N ILE A 11 3.08 -17.12 28.37
CA ILE A 11 2.58 -17.95 27.27
C ILE A 11 1.18 -17.50 26.84
N ILE A 12 0.26 -17.29 27.79
CA ILE A 12 -1.09 -16.80 27.50
C ILE A 12 -1.03 -15.45 26.77
N PHE A 13 -0.19 -14.55 27.26
CA PHE A 13 0.05 -13.26 26.61
C PHE A 13 0.56 -13.43 25.17
N ALA A 14 1.62 -14.22 24.97
CA ALA A 14 2.23 -14.41 23.65
C ALA A 14 1.28 -15.07 22.64
N VAL A 15 0.59 -16.14 23.04
CA VAL A 15 -0.40 -16.83 22.20
C VAL A 15 -1.52 -15.88 21.79
N ASN A 16 -2.01 -15.05 22.73
CA ASN A 16 -3.08 -14.12 22.45
C ASN A 16 -2.63 -12.97 21.53
N VAL A 17 -1.42 -12.44 21.73
CA VAL A 17 -0.84 -11.45 20.81
C VAL A 17 -0.76 -11.99 19.39
N VAL A 18 -0.30 -13.23 19.22
CA VAL A 18 -0.24 -13.88 17.89
C VAL A 18 -1.64 -14.09 17.32
N TYR A 19 -2.59 -14.57 18.12
CA TYR A 19 -3.98 -14.76 17.71
C TYR A 19 -4.60 -13.46 17.19
N VAL A 20 -4.54 -12.37 17.95
CA VAL A 20 -5.14 -11.08 17.55
C VAL A 20 -4.41 -10.45 16.36
N SER A 21 -3.09 -10.65 16.26
CA SER A 21 -2.33 -10.22 15.08
C SER A 21 -2.82 -10.95 13.82
N LEU A 22 -3.02 -12.28 13.88
CA LEU A 22 -3.54 -13.08 12.76
C LEU A 22 -4.98 -12.68 12.41
N MET A 23 -5.83 -12.46 13.41
CA MET A 23 -7.20 -11.96 13.24
C MET A 23 -7.22 -10.64 12.46
N THR A 24 -6.32 -9.73 12.81
CA THR A 24 -6.16 -8.43 12.14
C THR A 24 -5.72 -8.62 10.68
N ILE A 25 -4.69 -9.45 10.45
CA ILE A 25 -4.20 -9.77 9.09
C ILE A 25 -5.31 -10.38 8.22
N ARG A 26 -6.07 -11.34 8.75
CA ARG A 26 -7.23 -11.92 8.05
C ARG A 26 -8.24 -10.86 7.67
N MET A 27 -8.61 -9.97 8.59
CA MET A 27 -9.56 -8.88 8.34
C MET A 27 -9.08 -8.01 7.17
N ILE A 28 -7.82 -7.59 7.19
CA ILE A 28 -7.21 -6.76 6.13
C ILE A 28 -7.22 -7.49 4.78
N LEU A 29 -6.82 -8.76 4.75
CA LEU A 29 -6.82 -9.56 3.52
C LEU A 29 -8.22 -9.69 2.91
N THR A 30 -9.24 -9.82 3.77
CA THR A 30 -10.65 -9.89 3.36
C THR A 30 -11.12 -8.57 2.77
N LEU A 31 -10.83 -7.45 3.43
CA LEU A 31 -11.17 -6.10 2.94
C LEU A 31 -10.48 -5.76 1.61
N LYS A 32 -9.27 -6.29 1.38
CA LYS A 32 -8.51 -6.12 0.13
C LYS A 32 -8.89 -7.16 -0.95
N GLY A 33 -9.91 -7.98 -0.72
CA GLY A 33 -10.44 -8.94 -1.71
C GLY A 33 -9.59 -10.19 -1.92
N ARG A 34 -8.61 -10.47 -1.05
CA ARG A 34 -7.78 -11.69 -1.09
C ARG A 34 -8.42 -12.82 -0.28
N THR A 35 -9.64 -13.17 -0.63
CA THR A 35 -10.51 -14.07 0.15
C THR A 35 -9.93 -15.46 0.35
N TYR A 36 -9.30 -16.07 -0.66
CA TYR A 36 -8.69 -17.40 -0.52
C TYR A 36 -7.52 -17.43 0.47
N ILE A 37 -6.67 -16.40 0.46
CA ILE A 37 -5.55 -16.30 1.40
C ILE A 37 -6.11 -16.01 2.80
N ALA A 38 -7.12 -15.15 2.91
CA ALA A 38 -7.80 -14.89 4.17
C ALA A 38 -8.43 -16.16 4.76
N ALA A 39 -9.06 -17.02 3.94
CA ALA A 39 -9.65 -18.28 4.38
C ALA A 39 -8.57 -19.24 4.93
N PHE A 40 -7.44 -19.35 4.26
CA PHE A 40 -6.31 -20.16 4.76
C PHE A 40 -5.79 -19.63 6.10
N VAL A 41 -5.57 -18.31 6.23
CA VAL A 41 -5.18 -17.69 7.50
C VAL A 41 -6.23 -17.94 8.60
N SER A 42 -7.52 -17.86 8.26
CA SER A 42 -8.63 -18.13 9.19
C SER A 42 -8.60 -19.56 9.75
N MET A 43 -8.15 -20.53 8.95
CA MET A 43 -8.03 -21.92 9.39
C MET A 43 -7.01 -22.07 10.53
N PHE A 44 -5.84 -21.43 10.41
CA PHE A 44 -4.84 -21.42 11.48
C PHE A 44 -5.27 -20.55 12.66
N GLU A 45 -5.96 -19.43 12.40
CA GLU A 45 -6.50 -18.55 13.43
C GLU A 45 -7.45 -19.31 14.37
N VAL A 46 -8.33 -20.16 13.85
CA VAL A 46 -9.25 -20.98 14.67
C VAL A 46 -8.51 -21.96 15.58
N VAL A 47 -7.42 -22.57 15.09
CA VAL A 47 -6.62 -23.49 15.94
C VAL A 47 -5.97 -22.71 17.09
N MET A 48 -5.39 -21.55 16.78
CA MET A 48 -4.81 -20.66 17.79
C MET A 48 -5.85 -20.16 18.78
N TYR A 49 -7.06 -19.85 18.32
CA TYR A 49 -8.17 -19.43 19.16
C TYR A 49 -8.57 -20.52 20.16
N ILE A 50 -8.76 -21.76 19.69
CA ILE A 50 -9.16 -22.88 20.56
C ILE A 50 -8.07 -23.14 21.62
N VAL A 51 -6.79 -23.16 21.21
CA VAL A 51 -5.67 -23.36 22.15
C VAL A 51 -5.56 -22.20 23.14
N GLY A 52 -5.62 -20.95 22.67
CA GLY A 52 -5.53 -19.77 23.50
C GLY A 52 -6.70 -19.67 24.50
N LEU A 53 -7.91 -19.95 24.05
CA LEU A 53 -9.10 -19.96 24.90
C LEU A 53 -9.01 -21.07 25.95
N GLY A 54 -8.59 -22.28 25.57
CA GLY A 54 -8.39 -23.39 26.51
C GLY A 54 -7.43 -23.02 27.64
N LEU A 55 -6.29 -22.40 27.31
CA LEU A 55 -5.29 -21.96 28.29
C LEU A 55 -5.85 -20.94 29.31
N VAL A 56 -6.73 -20.03 28.86
CA VAL A 56 -7.35 -19.04 29.75
C VAL A 56 -8.41 -19.69 30.63
N LEU A 57 -9.26 -20.53 30.03
CA LEU A 57 -10.35 -21.22 30.74
C LEU A 57 -9.82 -22.15 31.83
N ASP A 58 -8.75 -22.89 31.56
CA ASP A 58 -8.10 -23.78 32.53
C ASP A 58 -7.50 -23.02 33.72
N ASN A 59 -7.27 -21.71 33.58
CA ASN A 59 -6.62 -20.88 34.60
C ASN A 59 -7.44 -19.65 35.02
N LEU A 60 -8.76 -19.73 34.92
CA LEU A 60 -9.71 -18.67 35.33
C LEU A 60 -9.62 -18.31 36.82
N ASN A 61 -9.15 -19.24 37.65
CA ASN A 61 -9.01 -19.02 39.09
C ASN A 61 -7.97 -17.93 39.43
N GLN A 62 -7.18 -17.46 38.47
CA GLN A 62 -6.21 -16.38 38.68
C GLN A 62 -6.54 -15.16 37.82
N ILE A 63 -6.86 -14.04 38.49
CA ILE A 63 -7.15 -12.74 37.86
C ILE A 63 -5.99 -12.26 36.96
N GLN A 64 -4.76 -12.64 37.29
CA GLN A 64 -3.55 -12.27 36.55
C GLN A 64 -3.59 -12.77 35.10
N ASN A 65 -4.12 -13.96 34.86
CA ASN A 65 -4.24 -14.52 33.51
C ASN A 65 -5.27 -13.78 32.67
N ILE A 66 -6.37 -13.34 33.29
CA ILE A 66 -7.40 -12.54 32.63
C ILE A 66 -6.84 -11.17 32.23
N ILE A 67 -6.07 -10.53 33.12
CA ILE A 67 -5.41 -9.26 32.83
C ILE A 67 -4.38 -9.44 31.70
N ALA A 68 -3.55 -10.48 31.76
CA ALA A 68 -2.58 -10.77 30.71
C ALA A 68 -3.24 -11.06 29.36
N TYR A 69 -4.40 -11.73 29.35
CA TYR A 69 -5.20 -11.91 28.16
C TYR A 69 -5.71 -10.57 27.62
N ALA A 70 -6.28 -9.71 28.45
CA ALA A 70 -6.77 -8.40 28.03
C ALA A 70 -5.67 -7.49 27.46
N ILE A 71 -4.51 -7.43 28.13
CA ILE A 71 -3.34 -6.67 27.66
C ILE A 71 -2.80 -7.29 26.37
N GLY A 72 -2.67 -8.62 26.30
CA GLY A 72 -2.23 -9.32 25.10
C GLY A 72 -3.12 -9.05 23.90
N TYR A 73 -4.44 -8.96 24.11
CA TYR A 73 -5.37 -8.59 23.06
C TYR A 73 -5.11 -7.17 22.53
N GLY A 74 -4.99 -6.19 23.43
CA GLY A 74 -4.70 -4.80 23.05
C GLY A 74 -3.35 -4.65 22.34
N THR A 75 -2.30 -5.29 22.85
CA THR A 75 -0.97 -5.29 22.21
C THR A 75 -0.99 -5.99 20.85
N GLY A 76 -1.69 -7.11 20.73
CA GLY A 76 -1.85 -7.83 19.47
C GLY A 76 -2.56 -6.99 18.40
N LEU A 77 -3.53 -6.14 18.77
CA LEU A 77 -4.17 -5.21 17.84
C LEU A 77 -3.18 -4.16 17.31
N ILE A 78 -2.35 -3.58 18.19
CA ILE A 78 -1.33 -2.60 17.79
C ILE A 78 -0.31 -3.25 16.85
N ILE A 79 0.19 -4.44 17.20
CA ILE A 79 1.14 -5.18 16.36
C ILE A 79 0.50 -5.55 15.02
N GLY A 80 -0.75 -6.01 15.02
CA GLY A 80 -1.53 -6.28 13.81
C GLY A 80 -1.64 -5.05 12.90
N SER A 81 -1.89 -3.87 13.48
CA SER A 81 -1.93 -2.60 12.75
C SER A 81 -0.57 -2.21 12.18
N ILE A 82 0.53 -2.45 12.89
CA ILE A 82 1.89 -2.19 12.36
C ILE A 82 2.20 -3.14 11.18
N ILE A 83 1.76 -4.40 11.28
CA ILE A 83 1.91 -5.37 10.19
C ILE A 83 1.07 -4.94 8.97
N GLU A 84 -0.14 -4.43 9.18
CA GLU A 84 -1.00 -3.84 8.15
C GLU A 84 -0.29 -2.73 7.37
N GLU A 85 0.27 -1.78 8.11
CA GLU A 85 1.00 -0.65 7.54
C GLU A 85 2.20 -1.13 6.71
N LYS A 86 2.97 -2.11 7.22
CA LYS A 86 4.12 -2.70 6.49
C LYS A 86 3.72 -3.49 5.25
N LEU A 87 2.57 -4.18 5.30
CA LEU A 87 2.03 -4.91 4.15
C LEU A 87 1.67 -3.95 3.02
N ALA A 88 1.29 -2.70 3.34
CA ALA A 88 1.06 -1.60 2.41
C ALA A 88 0.26 -2.03 1.16
N LEU A 89 -0.77 -2.86 1.39
CA LEU A 89 -1.48 -3.55 0.33
C LEU A 89 -2.43 -2.59 -0.39
N GLY A 90 -2.27 -2.55 -1.71
CA GLY A 90 -3.16 -1.83 -2.62
C GLY A 90 -2.54 -0.57 -3.19
N TYR A 91 -3.42 0.28 -3.69
CA TYR A 91 -3.11 1.52 -4.37
C TYR A 91 -3.86 2.64 -3.70
N ILE A 92 -3.32 3.84 -3.79
CA ILE A 92 -3.96 5.07 -3.34
C ILE A 92 -3.95 6.06 -4.49
N THR A 93 -4.98 6.89 -4.53
CA THR A 93 -5.08 8.02 -5.45
C THR A 93 -4.87 9.29 -4.64
N VAL A 94 -3.76 9.97 -4.90
CA VAL A 94 -3.40 11.24 -4.27
C VAL A 94 -3.78 12.37 -5.22
N ASN A 95 -4.66 13.25 -4.76
CA ASN A 95 -5.00 14.51 -5.40
C ASN A 95 -4.17 15.63 -4.77
N VAL A 96 -3.46 16.38 -5.60
CA VAL A 96 -2.56 17.46 -5.19
C VAL A 96 -2.99 18.73 -5.88
N ILE A 97 -3.22 19.79 -5.11
CA ILE A 97 -3.50 21.13 -5.63
C ILE A 97 -2.27 22.00 -5.34
N SER A 98 -1.53 22.34 -6.39
CA SER A 98 -0.36 23.22 -6.31
C SER A 98 -0.81 24.67 -6.18
N SER A 99 -0.10 25.44 -5.35
CA SER A 99 -0.32 26.89 -5.20
C SER A 99 0.30 27.72 -6.32
N ASN A 100 1.17 27.12 -7.12
CA ASN A 100 1.85 27.80 -8.22
C ASN A 100 1.70 26.97 -9.51
N PRO A 101 0.97 27.47 -10.53
CA PRO A 101 0.77 26.78 -11.80
C PRO A 101 2.02 26.81 -12.72
N ASP A 102 2.97 27.71 -12.50
CA ASP A 102 4.18 27.87 -13.35
C ASP A 102 5.29 26.87 -13.01
N LEU A 103 5.16 26.16 -11.88
CA LEU A 103 6.10 25.12 -11.51
C LEU A 103 6.05 23.96 -12.52
N LYS A 104 7.22 23.45 -12.91
CA LYS A 104 7.35 22.20 -13.69
C LYS A 104 7.05 20.95 -12.83
N PHE A 105 5.97 21.01 -12.05
CA PHE A 105 5.56 20.03 -11.06
C PHE A 105 5.31 18.67 -11.71
N THR A 106 4.52 18.65 -12.78
CA THR A 106 4.19 17.43 -13.53
C THR A 106 5.42 16.75 -14.10
N LYS A 107 6.40 17.50 -14.59
CA LYS A 107 7.66 16.95 -15.10
C LYS A 107 8.48 16.30 -13.98
N ARG A 108 8.68 17.00 -12.86
CA ARG A 108 9.45 16.46 -11.71
C ARG A 108 8.83 15.17 -11.14
N ILE A 109 7.51 15.12 -11.02
CA ILE A 109 6.79 13.92 -10.56
C ILE A 109 6.96 12.76 -11.54
N ARG A 110 6.88 13.01 -12.85
CA ARG A 110 7.13 12.00 -13.90
C ARG A 110 8.56 11.52 -13.92
N ASP A 111 9.54 12.39 -13.68
CA ASP A 111 10.95 12.05 -13.65
C ASP A 111 11.26 11.06 -12.53
N LYS A 112 10.59 11.22 -11.38
CA LYS A 112 10.61 10.28 -10.23
C LYS A 112 9.86 8.96 -10.51
N GLY A 113 9.18 8.84 -11.65
CA GLY A 113 8.55 7.62 -12.12
C GLY A 113 7.08 7.47 -11.76
N PHE A 114 6.46 8.49 -11.14
CA PHE A 114 5.04 8.50 -10.88
C PHE A 114 4.26 8.86 -12.16
N GLY A 115 3.15 8.17 -12.40
CA GLY A 115 2.15 8.70 -13.33
C GLY A 115 1.55 9.96 -12.75
N VAL A 116 1.16 10.92 -13.58
CA VAL A 116 0.40 12.10 -13.15
C VAL A 116 -0.52 12.56 -14.28
N THR A 117 -1.79 12.71 -13.94
CA THR A 117 -2.77 13.42 -14.75
C THR A 117 -2.93 14.80 -14.14
N SER A 118 -2.90 15.86 -14.94
CA SER A 118 -2.97 17.24 -14.47
C SER A 118 -4.01 18.02 -15.25
N TRP A 119 -4.71 18.92 -14.57
CA TRP A 119 -5.64 19.88 -15.18
C TRP A 119 -5.55 21.21 -14.44
N SER A 120 -5.84 22.29 -15.15
CA SER A 120 -5.96 23.63 -14.55
C SER A 120 -7.26 23.72 -13.76
N SER A 121 -7.18 24.29 -12.56
CA SER A 121 -8.31 24.55 -11.69
C SER A 121 -8.26 25.99 -11.20
N TYR A 122 -9.38 26.53 -10.74
CA TYR A 122 -9.46 27.90 -10.24
C TYR A 122 -9.84 27.87 -8.76
N GLY A 123 -9.01 28.50 -7.92
CA GLY A 123 -9.25 28.66 -6.49
C GLY A 123 -9.64 30.09 -6.14
N MET A 124 -9.85 30.35 -4.84
CA MET A 124 -10.15 31.69 -4.35
C MET A 124 -9.04 32.70 -4.69
N ASP A 125 -7.77 32.27 -4.62
CA ASP A 125 -6.60 33.12 -4.90
C ASP A 125 -6.13 33.06 -6.37
N GLY A 126 -6.96 32.55 -7.29
CA GLY A 126 -6.64 32.48 -8.72
C GLY A 126 -6.30 31.08 -9.23
N ASP A 127 -5.56 31.02 -10.34
CA ASP A 127 -5.24 29.77 -11.05
C ASP A 127 -4.41 28.80 -10.19
N ARG A 128 -4.82 27.55 -10.20
CA ARG A 128 -4.18 26.44 -9.49
C ARG A 128 -3.96 25.28 -10.47
N LEU A 129 -2.96 24.46 -10.15
CA LEU A 129 -2.71 23.23 -10.89
C LEU A 129 -3.13 22.04 -10.03
N THR A 130 -4.17 21.34 -10.46
CA THR A 130 -4.62 20.11 -9.80
C THR A 130 -4.03 18.89 -10.51
N MET A 131 -3.56 17.94 -9.71
CA MET A 131 -2.90 16.74 -10.17
C MET A 131 -3.46 15.51 -9.46
N GLN A 132 -3.69 14.45 -10.22
CA GLN A 132 -4.09 13.16 -9.69
C GLN A 132 -2.99 12.14 -9.95
N ILE A 133 -2.58 11.48 -8.86
CA ILE A 133 -1.46 10.54 -8.81
C ILE A 133 -1.94 9.23 -8.21
N LEU A 134 -2.03 8.17 -9.02
CA LEU A 134 -2.20 6.81 -8.52
C LEU A 134 -0.83 6.19 -8.19
N THR A 135 -0.62 5.83 -6.93
CA THR A 135 0.63 5.23 -6.46
C THR A 135 0.34 4.01 -5.58
N PRO A 136 1.23 2.99 -5.52
CA PRO A 136 1.19 2.00 -4.46
C PRO A 136 1.23 2.66 -3.09
N ARG A 137 0.46 2.12 -2.13
CA ARG A 137 0.44 2.64 -0.76
C ARG A 137 1.83 2.69 -0.12
N LYS A 138 2.69 1.71 -0.42
CA LYS A 138 4.09 1.69 0.05
C LYS A 138 4.95 2.89 -0.35
N TYR A 139 4.53 3.66 -1.37
CA TYR A 139 5.25 4.84 -1.84
C TYR A 139 4.53 6.15 -1.51
N GLU A 140 3.48 6.11 -0.70
CA GLU A 140 2.71 7.29 -0.27
C GLU A 140 3.58 8.32 0.43
N LEU A 141 4.29 7.93 1.49
CA LEU A 141 5.15 8.83 2.27
C LEU A 141 6.20 9.51 1.39
N ARG A 142 6.85 8.72 0.53
CA ARG A 142 7.84 9.24 -0.43
C ARG A 142 7.23 10.21 -1.44
N LEU A 143 5.99 9.97 -1.87
CA LEU A 143 5.28 10.89 -2.75
C LEU A 143 4.99 12.22 -2.03
N TYR A 144 4.60 12.17 -0.75
CA TYR A 144 4.39 13.38 0.07
C TYR A 144 5.66 14.18 0.27
N GLU A 145 6.79 13.53 0.53
CA GLU A 145 8.10 14.18 0.62
C GLU A 145 8.43 14.93 -0.68
N VAL A 146 8.31 14.24 -1.84
CA VAL A 146 8.58 14.85 -3.14
C VAL A 146 7.63 16.01 -3.45
N ILE A 147 6.35 15.91 -3.07
CA ILE A 147 5.38 17.00 -3.26
C ILE A 147 5.78 18.20 -2.42
N LYS A 148 6.09 18.00 -1.13
CA LYS A 148 6.48 19.06 -0.20
C LYS A 148 7.82 19.71 -0.57
N GLU A 149 8.75 18.96 -1.15
CA GLU A 149 10.00 19.49 -1.71
C GLU A 149 9.76 20.44 -2.90
N ILE A 150 8.73 20.18 -3.71
CA ILE A 150 8.43 20.98 -4.89
C ILE A 150 7.57 22.21 -4.54
N ASP A 151 6.50 21.99 -3.76
CA ASP A 151 5.63 23.05 -3.25
C ASP A 151 5.23 22.75 -1.80
N PRO A 152 5.84 23.45 -0.82
CA PRO A 152 5.50 23.32 0.60
C PRO A 152 4.05 23.72 0.92
N LYS A 153 3.42 24.54 0.06
CA LYS A 153 2.03 25.00 0.21
C LYS A 153 1.05 24.17 -0.60
N ALA A 154 1.47 23.03 -1.15
CA ALA A 154 0.58 22.13 -1.87
C ALA A 154 -0.45 21.51 -0.92
N PHE A 155 -1.71 21.53 -1.35
CA PHE A 155 -2.78 20.84 -0.65
C PHE A 155 -2.91 19.40 -1.16
N ILE A 156 -2.91 18.42 -0.26
CA ILE A 156 -2.83 17.00 -0.60
C ILE A 156 -4.02 16.26 0.03
N ILE A 157 -4.75 15.48 -0.77
CA ILE A 157 -5.78 14.56 -0.30
C ILE A 157 -5.55 13.18 -0.91
N SER A 158 -5.66 12.13 -0.12
CA SER A 158 -5.55 10.73 -0.58
C SER A 158 -6.88 9.99 -0.47
N TYR A 159 -7.18 9.16 -1.47
CA TYR A 159 -8.34 8.28 -1.49
C TYR A 159 -7.91 6.84 -1.81
N GLU A 160 -8.60 5.85 -1.22
CA GLU A 160 -8.38 4.44 -1.52
C GLU A 160 -9.35 3.93 -2.60
N PRO A 161 -8.88 3.63 -3.83
CA PRO A 161 -9.70 2.98 -4.84
C PRO A 161 -10.05 1.54 -4.46
N LYS A 162 -11.35 1.20 -4.46
CA LYS A 162 -11.84 -0.16 -4.19
C LYS A 162 -11.63 -1.13 -5.36
N ARG A 163 -11.76 -0.65 -6.60
CA ARG A 163 -11.57 -1.45 -7.82
C ARG A 163 -10.87 -0.62 -8.88
N ILE A 164 -9.88 -1.19 -9.54
CA ILE A 164 -9.13 -0.55 -10.62
C ILE A 164 -9.25 -1.43 -11.86
N HIS A 165 -9.82 -0.88 -12.93
CA HIS A 165 -9.95 -1.56 -14.22
C HIS A 165 -9.26 -0.73 -15.30
N GLY A 166 -8.37 -1.36 -16.07
CA GLY A 166 -7.68 -0.71 -17.19
C GLY A 166 -6.70 0.42 -16.81
N GLY A 167 -6.16 1.11 -17.82
CA GLY A 167 -5.29 2.27 -17.67
C GLY A 167 -3.78 1.98 -17.70
N PHE A 168 -3.02 2.93 -18.28
CA PHE A 168 -1.54 2.94 -18.33
C PHE A 168 -0.90 2.75 -16.94
N TRP A 169 -1.55 3.30 -15.92
CA TRP A 169 -1.20 3.22 -14.51
C TRP A 169 -1.07 1.78 -13.99
N VAL A 170 -1.95 0.86 -14.42
CA VAL A 170 -1.92 -0.53 -13.96
C VAL A 170 -0.71 -1.28 -14.55
N LYS A 171 -0.27 -0.94 -15.78
CA LYS A 171 0.87 -1.61 -16.44
C LYS A 171 2.22 -1.17 -15.90
N GLN A 172 2.39 0.11 -15.55
CA GLN A 172 3.65 0.62 -15.01
C GLN A 172 3.83 0.28 -13.52
N VAL A 173 2.76 0.36 -12.74
CA VAL A 173 2.83 0.12 -11.30
C VAL A 173 2.88 -1.38 -10.98
N ARG A 174 2.13 -2.24 -11.70
CA ARG A 174 2.18 -3.71 -11.56
C ARG A 174 3.54 -4.31 -11.95
N LYS A 175 4.35 -3.61 -12.75
CA LYS A 175 5.71 -4.02 -13.13
C LYS A 175 6.80 -3.61 -12.12
N GLY A 176 6.44 -3.01 -10.98
CA GLY A 176 7.42 -2.59 -9.97
C GLY A 176 8.42 -1.55 -10.48
N ARG A 177 8.05 -0.79 -11.52
CA ARG A 177 8.95 0.13 -12.25
C ARG A 177 9.15 1.49 -11.58
N LEU A 178 8.55 1.72 -10.41
CA LEU A 178 8.84 2.90 -9.60
C LEU A 178 10.28 2.75 -9.07
N PHE A 179 11.16 3.68 -9.48
CA PHE A 179 12.56 3.81 -9.04
C PHE A 179 13.60 2.80 -9.59
N ASN A 180 13.37 2.13 -10.73
CA ASN A 180 14.43 1.37 -11.39
C ASN A 180 15.01 2.15 -12.61
N PRO A 181 16.07 2.96 -12.43
CA PRO A 181 16.61 3.82 -13.49
C PRO A 181 17.24 3.04 -14.65
N LYS A 182 17.72 1.81 -14.42
CA LYS A 182 18.48 1.00 -15.40
C LYS A 182 17.67 0.48 -16.61
N LYS A 183 16.37 0.77 -16.73
CA LYS A 183 15.54 0.28 -17.86
C LYS A 183 14.80 1.36 -18.65
N LYS A 184 15.04 2.65 -18.37
CA LYS A 184 14.55 3.78 -19.18
C LYS A 184 15.19 3.77 -20.59
N GLU A 185 16.48 3.45 -20.67
CA GLU A 185 17.25 3.43 -21.93
C GLU A 185 16.81 2.31 -22.89
N ALA A 186 16.54 1.11 -22.37
CA ALA A 186 16.13 -0.04 -23.19
C ALA A 186 14.72 0.09 -23.82
N THR A 187 13.88 1.02 -23.34
CA THR A 187 12.52 1.21 -23.90
C THR A 187 12.50 2.28 -24.99
N GLN A 188 13.41 3.27 -24.94
CA GLN A 188 13.54 4.27 -26.00
C GLN A 188 14.13 3.67 -27.27
N GLN A 189 15.19 2.84 -27.16
CA GLN A 189 15.78 2.15 -28.33
C GLN A 189 14.77 1.22 -29.03
N LYS A 190 13.88 0.55 -28.28
CA LYS A 190 12.91 -0.38 -28.87
C LYS A 190 11.70 0.31 -29.53
N GLN A 191 11.51 1.62 -29.36
CA GLN A 191 10.52 2.41 -30.10
C GLN A 191 11.13 3.05 -31.35
N THR A 192 12.40 3.44 -31.31
CA THR A 192 13.09 4.00 -32.49
C THR A 192 13.36 2.94 -33.57
N THR A 193 13.59 1.67 -33.20
CA THR A 193 13.80 0.59 -34.18
C THR A 193 12.52 0.17 -34.91
N THR A 194 11.33 0.31 -34.31
CA THR A 194 10.07 -0.11 -34.96
C THR A 194 9.52 0.94 -35.92
N THR A 195 9.87 2.21 -35.76
CA THR A 195 9.41 3.28 -36.67
C THR A 195 10.22 3.34 -37.97
N ASN A 196 11.46 2.83 -37.99
CA ASN A 196 12.32 2.90 -39.17
C ASN A 196 12.16 1.72 -40.15
N THR A 197 11.45 0.65 -39.79
CA THR A 197 11.26 -0.51 -40.68
C THR A 197 10.04 -0.37 -41.59
N ASP A 198 9.07 0.48 -41.25
CA ASP A 198 7.81 0.62 -42.00
C ASP A 198 7.84 1.69 -43.12
N VAL A 199 8.99 2.35 -43.35
CA VAL A 199 9.12 3.43 -44.37
C VAL A 199 9.82 2.96 -45.66
N GLN A 200 10.37 1.75 -45.72
CA GLN A 200 11.13 1.27 -46.89
C GLN A 200 10.57 0.01 -47.55
N VAL A 201 9.27 -0.09 -47.84
CA VAL A 201 8.81 -0.99 -48.93
C VAL A 201 7.53 -0.44 -49.58
N LYS A 202 7.70 0.37 -50.64
CA LYS A 202 6.67 0.45 -51.70
C LYS A 202 7.39 0.69 -53.03
N PRO A 203 7.58 -0.34 -53.87
CA PRO A 203 8.06 -0.11 -55.22
C PRO A 203 6.90 0.45 -56.06
N GLU A 204 7.22 1.57 -56.68
CA GLU A 204 6.58 2.12 -57.86
C GLU A 204 6.40 1.02 -58.92
N LYS A 205 5.17 0.86 -59.42
CA LYS A 205 4.92 0.16 -60.68
C LYS A 205 3.94 0.98 -61.51
N GLU A 206 4.49 1.50 -62.60
CA GLU A 206 3.82 1.98 -63.80
C GLU A 206 2.79 0.95 -64.30
N GLN A 207 1.60 1.44 -64.65
CA GLN A 207 0.90 1.24 -65.93
C GLN A 207 -0.36 2.12 -65.96
#